data_AF-A0A968F5T7-F1
#
_entry.id   AF-A0A968F5T7-F1
#
_cell.length_a   1.000
_cell.length_b   1.000
_cell.length_c   1.000
_cell.angle_alpha   90.00
_cell.angle_beta   90.00
_cell.angle_gamma   90.00
#
_symmetry.space_group_name_H-M   'P 1'
#
loop_
_entity.id
_entity.type
_entity.pdbx_description
1 polymer ?
#
loop_
_entity_poly.entity_id
_entity_poly.type
_entity_poly.pdbx_seq_one_letter_code
_entity_poly.pdbx_strand_id
1 'polypeptide(L)' 'MIRHGAKLVHAVAEATVPKLTLVARKSYGAGYYAMCGRAFDPDLLIAYPGAEISVMGPEG' A
#
# COMPACT_ATOMS: atom_id res chain seq x y z
N MET A 1 -7.32 16.26 -5.84
CA MET A 1 -6.75 15.18 -5.01
C MET A 1 -7.26 13.80 -5.41
N ILE A 2 -8.58 13.55 -5.38
CA ILE A 2 -9.19 12.23 -5.66
C ILE A 2 -8.73 11.63 -7.01
N ARG A 3 -8.79 12.40 -8.11
CA ARG A 3 -8.36 11.92 -9.43
C ARG A 3 -6.86 11.60 -9.52
N HIS A 4 -6.02 12.34 -8.81
CA HIS A 4 -4.57 12.10 -8.84
C HIS A 4 -4.21 10.85 -8.02
N GLY A 5 -4.83 10.66 -6.84
CA GLY A 5 -4.66 9.45 -6.05
C GLY A 5 -5.19 8.20 -6.76
N ALA A 6 -6.34 8.30 -7.43
CA ALA A 6 -6.94 7.20 -8.18
C ALA A 6 -6.03 6.68 -9.32
N LYS A 7 -5.25 7.57 -9.97
CA LYS A 7 -4.29 7.15 -11.01
C LYS A 7 -3.20 6.23 -10.47
N LEU A 8 -2.71 6.48 -9.26
CA LEU A 8 -1.68 5.62 -8.64
C LEU A 8 -2.26 4.24 -8.30
N VAL A 9 -3.45 4.20 -7.69
CA VAL A 9 -4.15 2.94 -7.38
C VAL A 9 -4.41 2.14 -8.66
N HIS A 10 -4.85 2.81 -9.73
CA HIS A 10 -5.08 2.17 -11.03
C HIS A 10 -3.78 1.63 -11.64
N ALA A 11 -2.70 2.40 -11.64
CA ALA A 11 -1.41 1.96 -12.14
C ALA A 11 -0.87 0.73 -11.39
N VAL A 12 -1.03 0.69 -10.06
CA VAL A 12 -0.63 -0.46 -9.24
C VAL A 12 -1.51 -1.68 -9.52
N ALA A 13 -2.82 -1.48 -9.73
CA ALA A 13 -3.75 -2.57 -10.03
C ALA A 13 -3.54 -3.20 -11.41
N GLU A 14 -3.18 -2.41 -12.42
CA GLU A 14 -2.95 -2.91 -13.78
C GLU A 14 -1.52 -3.42 -14.03
N ALA A 15 -0.58 -3.16 -13.12
CA ALA A 15 0.80 -3.57 -13.28
C ALA A 15 0.96 -5.10 -13.28
N THR A 16 1.47 -5.63 -14.39
CA THR A 16 1.80 -7.06 -14.59
C THR A 16 3.26 -7.40 -14.31
N VAL A 17 4.09 -6.39 -14.05
CA VAL A 17 5.48 -6.58 -13.61
C VAL A 17 5.51 -7.11 -12.18
N PRO A 18 6.62 -7.76 -11.75
CA PRO A 18 6.79 -8.16 -10.36
C PRO A 18 6.71 -6.95 -9.42
N LYS A 19 5.92 -7.09 -8.34
CA LYS A 19 5.68 -6.07 -7.31
C LYS A 19 6.23 -6.56 -5.97
N LEU A 20 7.23 -5.86 -5.47
CA LEU A 20 7.83 -6.14 -4.15
C LEU A 20 7.51 -4.99 -3.21
N THR A 21 6.81 -5.30 -2.12
CA THR A 21 6.37 -4.31 -1.12
C THR A 21 7.14 -4.52 0.18
N LEU A 22 7.78 -3.45 0.66
CA LEU A 22 8.37 -3.39 2.00
C LEU A 22 7.67 -2.32 2.82
N VAL A 23 6.96 -2.73 3.87
CA VAL A 23 6.40 -1.80 4.84
C VAL A 23 7.47 -1.45 5.87
N ALA A 24 8.05 -0.26 5.73
CA ALA A 24 9.13 0.20 6.60
C ALA A 24 8.64 0.75 7.95
N ARG A 25 7.44 1.37 7.99
CA ARG A 25 6.89 2.06 9.19
C ARG A 25 5.36 2.18 9.07
N LYS A 26 4.80 3.40 8.99
CA LYS A 26 3.35 3.66 8.92
C LYS A 26 2.78 3.30 7.55
N SER A 27 1.70 2.53 7.54
CA SER A 27 0.92 2.28 6.33
C SER A 27 -0.56 2.14 6.67
N TYR A 28 -1.35 3.17 6.34
CA TYR A 28 -2.74 3.26 6.76
C TYR A 28 -3.70 3.52 5.60
N GLY A 29 -4.90 2.92 5.71
CA GLY A 29 -6.05 3.21 4.85
C GLY A 29 -5.73 3.21 3.36
N ALA A 30 -6.19 4.25 2.65
CA ALA A 30 -5.98 4.38 1.20
C ALA A 30 -4.50 4.46 0.80
N GLY A 31 -3.61 4.89 1.70
CA GLY A 31 -2.17 4.90 1.45
C GLY A 31 -1.59 3.48 1.34
N TYR A 32 -2.07 2.54 2.14
CA TYR A 32 -1.67 1.13 2.03
C TYR A 32 -2.08 0.55 0.68
N TYR A 33 -3.29 0.86 0.22
CA TYR A 33 -3.80 0.43 -1.09
C TYR A 33 -3.01 1.05 -2.24
N ALA A 34 -2.78 2.36 -2.20
CA ALA A 34 -2.02 3.06 -3.23
C ALA A 34 -0.55 2.63 -3.33
N MET A 35 0.01 2.03 -2.28
CA MET A 35 1.40 1.56 -2.21
C MET A 35 1.53 0.03 -2.37
N CYS A 36 0.62 -0.61 -3.12
CA CYS A 36 0.64 -2.04 -3.37
C CYS A 36 0.59 -2.90 -2.09
N GLY A 37 -0.34 -2.56 -1.20
CA GLY A 37 -0.72 -3.40 -0.07
C GLY A 37 -1.31 -4.74 -0.52
N ARG A 38 -1.61 -5.63 0.45
CA ARG A 38 -1.96 -7.03 0.20
C ARG A 38 -3.11 -7.24 -0.80
N ALA A 39 -4.06 -6.31 -0.85
CA ALA A 39 -5.21 -6.35 -1.76
C ALA A 39 -4.87 -6.13 -3.25
N PHE A 40 -3.65 -5.70 -3.56
CA PHE A 40 -3.15 -5.48 -4.93
C PHE A 40 -2.10 -6.53 -5.33
N ASP A 41 -2.12 -7.68 -4.64
CA ASP A 41 -1.33 -8.87 -4.94
C ASP A 41 0.15 -8.59 -5.29
N PRO A 42 0.93 -8.06 -4.33
CA PRO A 42 2.39 -8.06 -4.44
C PRO A 42 2.93 -9.49 -4.44
N ASP A 43 3.93 -9.76 -5.26
CA ASP A 43 4.64 -11.05 -5.30
C ASP A 43 5.39 -11.33 -4.00
N LEU A 44 5.82 -10.27 -3.33
CA LEU A 44 6.42 -10.32 -2.01
C LEU A 44 5.96 -9.12 -1.19
N LEU A 45 5.46 -9.37 0.01
CA LEU A 45 5.18 -8.33 0.99
C LEU A 45 5.92 -8.66 2.29
N ILE A 46 6.83 -7.78 2.68
CA ILE A 46 7.56 -7.86 3.94
C ILE A 46 7.22 -6.63 4.78
N ALA A 47 7.11 -6.83 6.08
CA ALA A 47 6.97 -5.76 7.05
C ALA A 47 8.15 -5.79 8.01
N TYR A 48 8.76 -4.63 8.26
CA TYR A 48 9.73 -4.51 9.34
C TYR A 48 9.05 -4.61 10.71
N PRO A 49 9.79 -4.99 11.77
CA PRO A 49 9.20 -5.16 13.11
C PRO A 49 8.49 -3.91 13.66
N GLY A 50 8.91 -2.72 13.24
CA GLY A 50 8.26 -1.44 13.60
C GLY A 50 7.18 -0.97 12.62
N ALA A 51 6.72 -1.83 11.72
CA ALA A 51 5.66 -1.50 10.78
C ALA A 51 4.29 -1.43 11.48
N GLU A 52 3.50 -0.44 11.09
CA GLU A 52 2.14 -0.23 11.59
C GLU A 52 1.19 -0.27 10.40
N ILE A 53 0.41 -1.36 10.28
CA ILE A 53 -0.56 -1.57 9.20
C ILE A 53 -1.95 -1.59 9.81
N SER A 54 -2.77 -0.61 9.48
CA SER A 54 -4.13 -0.45 10.05
C SER A 54 -5.03 0.37 9.11
N VAL A 55 -6.33 0.40 9.39
CA VAL A 55 -7.29 1.28 8.69
C VAL A 55 -6.95 2.75 8.95
N MET A 56 -6.56 3.08 10.17
CA MET A 56 -6.19 4.43 10.62
C MET A 56 -5.10 4.36 11.71
N GLY A 57 -4.41 5.48 11.93
CA GLY A 57 -3.46 5.62 13.04
C GLY A 57 -4.17 5.68 14.40
N PRO A 58 -3.41 5.63 15.51
CA PRO A 58 -3.98 5.57 16.86
C PRO A 58 -4.75 6.83 17.30
N GLU A 59 -4.55 7.96 16.61
CA GLU A 59 -5.29 9.21 16.84
C GLU A 59 -6.56 9.33 15.97
N GLY A 60 -6.83 8.31 15.13
CA GLY A 60 -7.91 8.28 14.15
C GLY A 60 -9.26 7.88 14.72
#